data_AF-A0A4Q6BAU8-F1
#
_entry.id   AF-A0A4Q6BAU8-F1
#
_cell.length_a   1.000
_cell.length_b   1.000
_cell.length_c   1.000
_cell.angle_alpha   90.00
_cell.angle_beta   90.00
_cell.angle_gamma   90.00
#
_symmetry.space_group_name_H-M   'P 1'
#
loop_
_entity.id
_entity.type
_entity.pdbx_description
1 polymer ?
#
loop_
_entity_poly.entity_id
_entity_poly.type
_entity_poly.pdbx_seq_one_letter_code
_entity_poly.pdbx_strand_id
1 'polypeptide(L)'
;MPPRDTDRYDITLKGYSGGQAPQLSLYSAHLKAQDSGQDDDNRRLAETTAIRNDAQTLGHAFIVGGDFNVQSSNDIGYAKLIGSQTDNGGRFFDPMNRSTNVTWENRAEYSYLHTQDPTGSGGMDSRFDFLLTNGSLVDGKGFDYVGNAAKAYTPDAGSTWNDSAHSYTVWGNDGTSFNATLKTTGNTEVGEGIAQALKNAATTAGGHLPVFLDLRAPGQIVTSTSLLDFGTVTVGQTAVAGLDVFDSVDTSILGDDVASILYSFSATSGFSAPTGTFSDALGGGVNGHLFTFNGASAAGVYSGLLTILSSDPDVLGRTVAFRVNVQAVPEPSAFVALGLGALAFLRRRRKA
;
A
#
# COMPACT_ATOMS: atom_id res chain seq x y z
N MET A 1 -17.60 36.11 9.52
CA MET A 1 -18.25 34.79 9.62
C MET A 1 -17.24 33.81 10.19
N PRO A 2 -17.63 32.84 11.03
CA PRO A 2 -16.71 31.83 11.54
C PRO A 2 -16.10 31.01 10.38
N PRO A 3 -14.93 30.37 10.61
CA PRO A 3 -14.39 29.34 9.73
C PRO A 3 -15.46 28.33 9.30
N ARG A 4 -15.40 27.84 8.06
CA ARG A 4 -16.29 26.76 7.63
C ARG A 4 -15.93 25.46 8.35
N ASP A 5 -16.94 24.67 8.71
CA ASP A 5 -16.72 23.34 9.25
C ASP A 5 -16.09 22.45 8.17
N THR A 6 -15.09 21.66 8.56
CA THR A 6 -14.42 20.68 7.69
C THR A 6 -14.74 19.30 8.22
N ASP A 7 -15.45 18.51 7.43
CA ASP A 7 -15.77 17.13 7.79
C ASP A 7 -14.55 16.23 7.55
N ARG A 8 -14.36 15.26 8.45
CA ARG A 8 -13.40 14.16 8.31
C ARG A 8 -14.15 12.85 8.22
N TYR A 9 -13.83 12.05 7.21
CA TYR A 9 -14.35 10.69 7.03
C TYR A 9 -13.22 9.69 7.24
N ASP A 10 -13.38 8.79 8.21
CA ASP A 10 -12.43 7.73 8.46
C ASP A 10 -12.93 6.45 7.79
N ILE A 11 -12.14 5.90 6.87
CA ILE A 11 -12.50 4.72 6.08
C ILE A 11 -11.45 3.62 6.21
N THR A 12 -11.87 2.39 5.95
CA THR A 12 -11.00 1.20 5.86
C THR A 12 -11.19 0.56 4.50
N LEU A 13 -10.11 0.04 3.93
CA LEU A 13 -10.16 -0.66 2.66
C LEU A 13 -10.97 -1.95 2.79
N LYS A 14 -11.92 -2.15 1.87
CA LYS A 14 -12.69 -3.40 1.81
C LYS A 14 -11.75 -4.57 1.52
N GLY A 15 -11.90 -5.66 2.27
CA GLY A 15 -11.00 -6.83 2.22
C GLY A 15 -9.98 -6.86 3.35
N TYR A 16 -9.79 -5.72 4.05
CA TYR A 16 -8.97 -5.62 5.24
C TYR A 16 -9.84 -5.65 6.48
N SER A 17 -9.51 -6.52 7.43
CA SER A 17 -10.33 -6.71 8.64
C SER A 17 -9.51 -7.08 9.88
N GLY A 18 -8.18 -7.03 9.76
CA GLY A 18 -7.29 -7.22 10.91
C GLY A 18 -7.39 -6.07 11.90
N GLY A 19 -6.88 -6.28 13.11
CA GLY A 19 -6.79 -5.22 14.13
C GLY A 19 -5.88 -4.05 13.74
N GLN A 20 -5.20 -4.13 12.59
CA GLN A 20 -4.29 -3.14 12.04
C GLN A 20 -4.65 -2.75 10.59
N ALA A 21 -5.90 -2.97 10.17
CA ALA A 21 -6.37 -2.65 8.82
C ALA A 21 -6.01 -1.20 8.41
N PRO A 22 -5.57 -0.99 7.15
CA PRO A 22 -5.25 0.35 6.65
C PRO A 22 -6.41 1.31 6.85
N GLN A 23 -6.17 2.34 7.65
CA GLN A 23 -7.10 3.44 7.85
C GLN A 23 -6.69 4.63 6.99
N LEU A 24 -7.67 5.23 6.33
CA LEU A 24 -7.53 6.48 5.59
C LEU A 24 -8.52 7.51 6.12
N SER A 25 -8.01 8.63 6.61
CA SER A 25 -8.84 9.79 6.94
C SER A 25 -8.91 10.76 5.75
N LEU A 26 -10.12 11.18 5.39
CA LEU A 26 -10.39 12.10 4.29
C LEU A 26 -11.01 13.38 4.83
N TYR A 27 -10.30 14.49 4.72
CA TYR A 27 -10.83 15.82 5.02
C TYR A 27 -11.45 16.43 3.76
N SER A 28 -12.71 16.87 3.85
CA SER A 28 -13.38 17.59 2.76
C SER A 28 -13.38 19.09 3.06
N ALA A 29 -12.52 19.83 2.35
CA ALA A 29 -12.30 21.25 2.59
C ALA A 29 -12.85 22.11 1.44
N HIS A 30 -13.55 23.17 1.81
CA HIS A 30 -13.87 24.28 0.91
C HIS A 30 -13.47 25.58 1.62
N LEU A 31 -12.22 26.00 1.42
CA LEU A 31 -11.62 27.09 2.18
C LEU A 31 -12.16 28.46 1.73
N LYS A 32 -12.01 29.49 2.57
CA LYS A 32 -12.50 30.84 2.25
C LYS A 32 -11.95 31.36 0.90
N ALA A 33 -12.87 31.63 -0.03
CA ALA A 33 -12.67 32.39 -1.27
C ALA A 33 -11.98 33.74 -1.04
N GLN A 34 -11.13 34.16 -1.98
CA GLN A 34 -10.50 35.48 -1.95
C GLN A 34 -11.50 36.58 -2.33
N ASP A 35 -11.69 37.57 -1.46
CA ASP A 35 -12.35 38.84 -1.76
C ASP A 35 -11.34 39.99 -1.63
N SER A 36 -11.31 40.88 -2.62
CA SER A 36 -10.43 42.06 -2.61
C SER A 36 -10.60 42.88 -1.31
N GLY A 37 -9.50 43.09 -0.58
CA GLY A 37 -9.45 43.96 0.60
C GLY A 37 -9.98 43.33 1.89
N GLN A 38 -10.11 42.01 1.95
CA GLN A 38 -10.52 41.26 3.14
C GLN A 38 -9.37 40.42 3.72
N ASP A 39 -9.51 40.03 4.98
CA ASP A 39 -8.54 39.19 5.72
C ASP A 39 -8.75 37.68 5.46
N ASP A 40 -8.98 37.31 4.21
CA ASP A 40 -9.35 35.95 3.82
C ASP A 40 -8.21 34.94 4.00
N ASP A 41 -6.97 35.39 3.80
CA ASP A 41 -5.75 34.61 4.04
C ASP A 41 -5.67 34.12 5.49
N ASN A 42 -5.97 34.99 6.47
CA ASN A 42 -5.98 34.60 7.90
C ASN A 42 -7.13 33.63 8.22
N ARG A 43 -8.25 33.73 7.49
CA ARG A 43 -9.33 32.75 7.63
C ARG A 43 -8.93 31.39 7.11
N ARG A 44 -8.31 31.33 5.92
CA ARG A 44 -7.72 30.08 5.40
C ARG A 44 -6.66 29.53 6.34
N LEU A 45 -5.83 30.38 6.95
CA LEU A 45 -4.87 29.96 7.97
C LEU A 45 -5.53 29.32 9.20
N ALA A 46 -6.62 29.90 9.70
CA ALA A 46 -7.35 29.32 10.83
C ALA A 46 -7.96 27.96 10.47
N GLU A 47 -8.61 27.85 9.30
CA GLU A 47 -9.21 26.62 8.76
C GLU A 47 -8.15 25.51 8.60
N THR A 48 -7.06 25.81 7.90
CA THR A 48 -5.95 24.86 7.67
C THR A 48 -5.15 24.51 8.91
N THR A 49 -5.06 25.41 9.89
CA THR A 49 -4.48 25.11 11.20
C THR A 49 -5.32 24.09 11.95
N ALA A 50 -6.65 24.22 11.93
CA ALA A 50 -7.54 23.25 12.57
C ALA A 50 -7.38 21.86 11.92
N ILE A 51 -7.38 21.78 10.58
CA ILE A 51 -7.17 20.53 9.83
C ILE A 51 -5.83 19.89 10.21
N ARG A 52 -4.73 20.65 10.16
CA ARG A 52 -3.39 20.13 10.45
C ARG A 52 -3.24 19.68 11.91
N ASN A 53 -3.84 20.40 12.86
CA ASN A 53 -3.81 20.01 14.28
C ASN A 53 -4.61 18.73 14.54
N ASP A 54 -5.75 18.54 13.88
CA ASP A 54 -6.50 17.28 13.97
C ASP A 54 -5.72 16.13 13.33
N ALA A 55 -5.18 16.33 12.13
CA ALA A 55 -4.39 15.32 11.40
C ALA A 55 -3.17 14.84 12.18
N GLN A 56 -2.56 15.71 13.00
CA GLN A 56 -1.45 15.38 13.90
C GLN A 56 -1.77 14.31 14.94
N THR A 57 -3.06 14.06 15.22
CA THR A 57 -3.51 13.08 16.19
C THR A 57 -3.76 11.68 15.61
N LEU A 58 -3.81 11.53 14.28
CA LEU A 58 -4.30 10.32 13.61
C LEU A 58 -3.29 9.16 13.68
N GLY A 59 -2.03 9.39 13.32
CA GLY A 59 -1.01 8.34 13.27
C GLY A 59 -1.14 7.33 12.12
N HIS A 60 -2.10 7.52 11.20
CA HIS A 60 -2.30 6.73 9.98
C HIS A 60 -2.40 7.62 8.72
N ALA A 61 -2.73 7.03 7.57
CA ALA A 61 -2.81 7.74 6.29
C ALA A 61 -3.94 8.78 6.26
N PHE A 62 -3.70 9.95 5.67
CA PHE A 62 -4.74 10.97 5.53
C PHE A 62 -4.56 11.81 4.27
N ILE A 63 -5.69 12.29 3.74
CA ILE A 63 -5.78 13.18 2.58
C ILE A 63 -6.69 14.35 2.95
N VAL A 64 -6.32 15.57 2.55
CA VAL A 64 -7.23 16.71 2.51
C VAL A 64 -7.54 17.06 1.06
N GLY A 65 -8.82 17.17 0.75
CA GLY A 65 -9.31 17.36 -0.60
C GLY A 65 -10.39 18.43 -0.72
N GLY A 66 -10.38 19.15 -1.84
CA GLY A 66 -11.44 20.08 -2.24
C GLY A 66 -10.93 21.43 -2.73
N ASP A 67 -11.83 22.41 -2.78
CA ASP A 67 -11.57 23.77 -3.26
C ASP A 67 -10.90 24.62 -2.17
N PHE A 68 -9.62 24.90 -2.33
CA PHE A 68 -8.84 25.69 -1.37
C PHE A 68 -8.92 27.18 -1.64
N ASN A 69 -9.48 27.61 -2.78
CA ASN A 69 -9.58 29.01 -3.17
C ASN A 69 -8.23 29.78 -3.09
N VAL A 70 -7.12 29.07 -3.35
CA VAL A 70 -5.77 29.66 -3.30
C VAL A 70 -5.22 29.83 -4.71
N GLN A 71 -4.65 31.00 -4.97
CA GLN A 71 -4.04 31.35 -6.26
C GLN A 71 -2.54 31.04 -6.31
N SER A 72 -1.92 30.83 -5.15
CA SER A 72 -0.48 30.67 -5.00
C SER A 72 -0.15 29.79 -3.80
N SER A 73 0.96 29.05 -3.88
CA SER A 73 1.52 28.32 -2.75
C SER A 73 2.02 29.23 -1.63
N ASN A 74 2.11 30.54 -1.88
CA ASN A 74 2.51 31.56 -0.90
C ASN A 74 1.34 31.96 0.03
N ASP A 75 0.12 31.50 -0.25
CA ASP A 75 -0.99 31.65 0.69
C ASP A 75 -0.62 31.03 2.05
N ILE A 76 -0.80 31.78 3.13
CA ILE A 76 -0.37 31.35 4.47
C ILE A 76 -1.15 30.13 4.98
N GLY A 77 -2.40 29.94 4.54
CA GLY A 77 -3.18 28.73 4.85
C GLY A 77 -2.67 27.52 4.07
N TYR A 78 -2.42 27.67 2.77
CA TYR A 78 -1.79 26.62 1.98
C TYR A 78 -0.42 26.21 2.56
N ALA A 79 0.43 27.20 2.84
CA ALA A 79 1.73 26.99 3.46
C ALA A 79 1.63 26.33 4.84
N LYS A 80 0.55 26.57 5.59
CA LYS A 80 0.28 25.87 6.86
C LYS A 80 0.02 24.38 6.64
N LEU A 81 -0.63 23.94 5.57
CA LEU A 81 -0.82 22.51 5.30
C LEU A 81 0.51 21.82 4.94
N ILE A 82 1.28 22.42 4.03
CA ILE A 82 2.44 21.75 3.40
C ILE A 82 3.79 22.01 4.08
N GLY A 83 3.89 23.05 4.91
CA GLY A 83 5.15 23.50 5.48
C GLY A 83 5.79 22.50 6.44
N SER A 84 7.12 22.40 6.46
CA SER A 84 7.81 21.62 7.49
C SER A 84 7.83 22.40 8.81
N GLN A 85 7.40 21.78 9.89
CA GLN A 85 7.39 22.33 11.26
C GLN A 85 8.14 21.38 12.20
N THR A 86 8.37 21.78 13.45
CA THR A 86 8.99 20.91 14.47
C THR A 86 8.22 19.60 14.64
N ASP A 87 6.89 19.69 14.60
CA ASP A 87 6.02 18.53 14.55
C ASP A 87 5.34 18.45 13.17
N ASN A 88 5.60 17.34 12.49
CA ASN A 88 5.11 17.05 11.14
C ASN A 88 4.09 15.90 11.10
N GLY A 89 3.56 15.47 12.25
CA GLY A 89 2.55 14.41 12.30
C GLY A 89 1.31 14.72 11.45
N GLY A 90 0.89 15.99 11.40
CA GLY A 90 -0.24 16.46 10.59
C GLY A 90 0.16 17.12 9.26
N ARG A 91 1.42 16.99 8.82
CA ARG A 91 1.90 17.66 7.60
C ARG A 91 1.32 16.97 6.35
N PHE A 92 0.90 17.80 5.40
CA PHE A 92 0.48 17.37 4.07
C PHE A 92 1.58 17.60 3.02
N PHE A 93 1.45 16.91 1.89
CA PHE A 93 2.33 16.94 0.74
C PHE A 93 1.48 17.08 -0.51
N ASP A 94 1.93 17.89 -1.46
CA ASP A 94 1.36 17.96 -2.80
C ASP A 94 1.95 16.83 -3.65
N PRO A 95 1.18 15.80 -4.05
CA PRO A 95 1.71 14.66 -4.82
C PRO A 95 2.30 15.05 -6.18
N MET A 96 1.95 16.23 -6.69
CA MET A 96 2.49 16.78 -7.92
C MET A 96 3.79 17.57 -7.72
N ASN A 97 4.18 17.87 -6.48
CA ASN A 97 5.35 18.70 -6.16
C ASN A 97 5.40 19.99 -7.01
N ARG A 98 4.28 20.69 -7.05
CA ARG A 98 4.08 21.94 -7.80
C ARG A 98 3.63 23.06 -6.87
N SER A 99 4.33 23.17 -5.73
CA SER A 99 3.89 23.95 -4.57
C SER A 99 5.00 24.74 -3.85
N THR A 100 6.19 24.86 -4.44
CA THR A 100 7.30 25.60 -3.82
C THR A 100 7.46 26.96 -4.48
N ASN A 101 7.02 28.03 -3.79
CA ASN A 101 7.12 29.42 -4.23
C ASN A 101 6.52 29.69 -5.62
N VAL A 102 5.34 29.13 -5.89
CA VAL A 102 4.66 29.24 -7.19
C VAL A 102 3.36 30.04 -7.08
N THR A 103 2.99 30.69 -8.17
CA THR A 103 1.65 31.30 -8.36
C THR A 103 1.02 30.58 -9.53
N TRP A 104 -0.10 29.89 -9.32
CA TRP A 104 -0.81 29.17 -10.37
C TRP A 104 -1.69 30.11 -11.20
N GLU A 105 -2.31 31.08 -10.53
CA GLU A 105 -3.20 32.08 -11.13
C GLU A 105 -2.58 32.77 -12.34
N ASN A 106 -3.29 32.70 -13.46
CA ASN A 106 -2.99 33.38 -14.71
C ASN A 106 -1.55 33.11 -15.17
N ARG A 107 -1.13 31.84 -15.06
CA ARG A 107 0.17 31.36 -15.53
C ARG A 107 -0.01 30.15 -16.45
N ALA A 108 0.26 30.36 -17.73
CA ALA A 108 0.16 29.31 -18.75
C ALA A 108 1.09 28.10 -18.48
N GLU A 109 2.19 28.29 -17.75
CA GLU A 109 3.11 27.20 -17.34
C GLU A 109 2.49 26.19 -16.36
N TYR A 110 1.33 26.51 -15.78
CA TYR A 110 0.55 25.65 -14.91
C TYR A 110 -0.83 25.31 -15.51
N SER A 111 -1.06 25.56 -16.81
CA SER A 111 -2.37 25.38 -17.44
C SER A 111 -2.95 23.98 -17.25
N TYR A 112 -2.10 22.95 -17.23
CA TYR A 112 -2.46 21.54 -16.98
C TYR A 112 -2.89 21.23 -15.54
N LEU A 113 -2.66 22.15 -14.60
CA LEU A 113 -3.07 22.02 -13.20
C LEU A 113 -4.35 22.80 -12.89
N HIS A 114 -4.84 23.62 -13.82
CA HIS A 114 -5.97 24.48 -13.55
C HIS A 114 -7.26 23.69 -13.39
N THR A 115 -8.09 24.12 -12.46
CA THR A 115 -9.36 23.45 -12.10
C THR A 115 -10.54 24.41 -12.09
N GLN A 116 -10.30 25.73 -12.05
CA GLN A 116 -11.29 26.78 -11.75
C GLN A 116 -12.59 26.74 -12.55
N ASP A 117 -12.67 27.28 -13.77
CA ASP A 117 -13.96 27.46 -14.44
C ASP A 117 -13.95 26.92 -15.89
N PRO A 118 -14.41 25.68 -16.09
CA PRO A 118 -14.47 25.08 -17.43
C PRO A 118 -15.60 25.66 -18.28
N THR A 119 -16.46 26.54 -17.76
CA THR A 119 -17.72 26.94 -18.40
C THR A 119 -17.86 28.43 -18.70
N GLY A 120 -17.45 29.27 -17.76
CA GLY A 120 -17.84 30.66 -17.67
C GLY A 120 -16.71 31.61 -18.03
N SER A 121 -16.90 32.87 -17.66
CA SER A 121 -15.99 33.96 -17.98
C SER A 121 -14.74 34.00 -17.10
N GLY A 122 -14.68 33.21 -16.03
CA GLY A 122 -13.48 33.08 -15.20
C GLY A 122 -12.35 32.38 -15.95
N GLY A 123 -12.70 31.36 -16.74
CA GLY A 123 -11.74 30.59 -17.53
C GLY A 123 -10.90 29.62 -16.69
N MET A 124 -10.12 28.79 -17.39
CA MET A 124 -9.17 27.87 -16.76
C MET A 124 -7.83 28.55 -16.51
N ASP A 125 -7.71 29.34 -15.45
CA ASP A 125 -6.49 30.10 -15.14
C ASP A 125 -5.94 29.94 -13.71
N SER A 126 -6.60 29.15 -12.85
CA SER A 126 -6.10 28.82 -11.52
C SER A 126 -6.26 27.36 -11.11
N ARG A 127 -5.39 26.92 -10.20
CA ARG A 127 -5.46 25.62 -9.50
C ARG A 127 -6.11 25.85 -8.14
N PHE A 128 -7.41 25.60 -8.03
CA PHE A 128 -8.15 25.75 -6.78
C PHE A 128 -8.39 24.43 -6.07
N ASP A 129 -8.40 23.32 -6.79
CA ASP A 129 -8.78 22.03 -6.26
C ASP A 129 -7.54 21.15 -6.03
N PHE A 130 -7.46 20.60 -4.83
CA PHE A 130 -6.31 19.85 -4.37
C PHE A 130 -6.73 18.51 -3.80
N LEU A 131 -5.84 17.52 -3.92
CA LEU A 131 -5.77 16.34 -3.07
C LEU A 131 -4.36 16.31 -2.47
N LEU A 132 -4.20 16.77 -1.23
CA LEU A 132 -2.91 16.71 -0.53
C LEU A 132 -2.87 15.48 0.36
N THR A 133 -1.77 14.74 0.31
CA THR A 133 -1.57 13.48 1.03
C THR A 133 -0.68 13.68 2.25
N ASN A 134 -0.70 12.77 3.23
CA ASN A 134 0.30 12.76 4.29
C ASN A 134 1.59 12.06 3.88
N GLY A 135 2.60 12.12 4.74
CA GLY A 135 3.91 11.53 4.46
C GLY A 135 3.91 10.02 4.27
N SER A 136 2.95 9.28 4.86
CA SER A 136 2.88 7.82 4.68
C SER A 136 2.32 7.41 3.31
N LEU A 137 1.65 8.31 2.62
CA LEU A 137 1.12 8.11 1.26
C LEU A 137 2.06 8.65 0.17
N VAL A 138 3.32 8.97 0.51
CA VAL A 138 4.35 9.38 -0.45
C VAL A 138 5.73 8.83 -0.09
N ASP A 139 5.80 7.69 0.61
CA ASP A 139 7.04 7.11 1.10
C ASP A 139 7.57 5.94 0.26
N GLY A 140 6.81 5.52 -0.75
CA GLY A 140 7.17 4.43 -1.67
C GLY A 140 6.80 3.03 -1.16
N LYS A 141 5.98 2.88 -0.11
CA LYS A 141 5.74 1.60 0.56
C LYS A 141 4.27 1.29 0.80
N GLY A 142 3.89 0.03 0.57
CA GLY A 142 2.59 -0.50 0.99
C GLY A 142 1.42 0.31 0.40
N PHE A 143 0.56 0.83 1.29
CA PHE A 143 -0.55 1.70 0.92
C PHE A 143 -0.02 3.12 0.62
N ASP A 144 0.00 3.51 -0.65
CA ASP A 144 0.78 4.66 -1.12
C ASP A 144 0.16 5.33 -2.35
N TYR A 145 0.52 6.59 -2.62
CA TYR A 145 0.17 7.25 -3.88
C TYR A 145 0.82 6.55 -5.08
N VAL A 146 0.06 6.36 -6.17
CA VAL A 146 0.61 5.86 -7.44
C VAL A 146 1.28 7.01 -8.18
N GLY A 147 2.57 7.17 -7.96
CA GLY A 147 3.40 8.14 -8.67
C GLY A 147 4.68 8.46 -7.90
N ASN A 148 5.36 9.53 -8.31
CA ASN A 148 6.60 9.98 -7.68
C ASN A 148 6.45 11.41 -7.15
N ALA A 149 6.01 11.55 -5.90
CA ALA A 149 5.85 12.86 -5.26
C ALA A 149 7.17 13.62 -5.03
N ALA A 150 8.34 12.97 -5.23
CA ALA A 150 9.63 13.67 -5.24
C ALA A 150 9.93 14.31 -6.60
N LYS A 151 9.31 13.83 -7.69
CA LYS A 151 9.38 14.46 -9.02
C LYS A 151 8.29 15.53 -9.11
N ALA A 152 8.63 16.64 -9.73
CA ALA A 152 7.69 17.73 -9.96
C ALA A 152 6.92 17.48 -11.27
N TYR A 153 5.59 17.42 -11.21
CA TYR A 153 4.70 17.05 -12.31
C TYR A 153 4.96 17.86 -13.56
N THR A 154 5.52 17.25 -14.59
CA THR A 154 5.87 17.92 -15.84
C THR A 154 5.35 17.07 -16.99
N PRO A 155 4.40 17.57 -17.80
CA PRO A 155 3.87 16.80 -18.92
C PRO A 155 4.98 16.20 -19.79
N ASP A 156 4.81 14.93 -20.15
CA ASP A 156 5.73 14.19 -20.99
C ASP A 156 5.88 14.84 -22.37
N ALA A 157 7.00 14.58 -23.05
CA ALA A 157 7.23 15.10 -24.38
C ALA A 157 6.10 14.70 -25.34
N GLY A 158 5.44 15.70 -25.94
CA GLY A 158 4.29 15.49 -26.83
C GLY A 158 2.93 15.45 -26.13
N SER A 159 2.90 15.58 -24.81
CA SER A 159 1.67 15.78 -24.03
C SER A 159 1.61 17.21 -23.47
N THR A 160 0.39 17.71 -23.31
CA THR A 160 0.11 18.98 -22.63
C THR A 160 -0.49 18.77 -21.24
N TRP A 161 -0.81 17.53 -20.86
CA TRP A 161 -1.60 17.23 -19.66
C TRP A 161 -1.19 15.94 -18.95
N ASN A 162 -0.40 15.05 -19.55
CA ASN A 162 -0.03 13.76 -18.97
C ASN A 162 1.43 13.73 -18.53
N ASP A 163 1.71 13.37 -17.28
CA ASP A 163 3.04 12.98 -16.80
C ASP A 163 2.99 11.53 -16.30
N SER A 164 3.66 10.63 -17.02
CA SER A 164 3.74 9.20 -16.69
C SER A 164 4.30 8.88 -15.29
N ALA A 165 4.91 9.86 -14.60
CA ALA A 165 5.36 9.69 -13.22
C ALA A 165 4.28 9.98 -12.16
N HIS A 166 3.08 10.39 -12.55
CA HIS A 166 2.02 10.79 -11.62
C HIS A 166 0.66 10.25 -12.08
N SER A 167 -0.09 9.58 -11.18
CA SER A 167 -1.53 9.30 -11.41
C SER A 167 -2.41 10.53 -11.17
N TYR A 168 -1.88 11.55 -10.48
CA TYR A 168 -2.64 12.76 -10.18
C TYR A 168 -3.08 13.44 -11.49
N THR A 169 -4.39 13.62 -11.66
CA THR A 169 -4.99 14.07 -12.92
C THR A 169 -6.14 15.03 -12.68
N VAL A 170 -6.27 16.04 -13.54
CA VAL A 170 -7.40 16.98 -13.58
C VAL A 170 -8.25 16.67 -14.80
N TRP A 171 -9.18 15.73 -14.67
CA TRP A 171 -9.89 15.19 -15.84
C TRP A 171 -10.64 16.27 -16.61
N GLY A 172 -10.40 16.28 -17.92
CA GLY A 172 -10.93 17.23 -18.88
C GLY A 172 -9.94 18.34 -19.24
N ASN A 173 -8.99 18.66 -18.36
CA ASN A 173 -7.99 19.68 -18.63
C ASN A 173 -6.89 19.15 -19.53
N ASP A 174 -7.12 19.19 -20.84
CA ASP A 174 -6.12 18.82 -21.85
C ASP A 174 -4.95 19.82 -21.95
N GLY A 175 -4.85 20.80 -21.04
CA GLY A 175 -3.79 21.80 -20.98
C GLY A 175 -3.93 22.95 -21.99
N THR A 176 -4.96 22.94 -22.84
CA THR A 176 -5.13 23.92 -23.94
C THR A 176 -6.15 25.02 -23.66
N SER A 177 -6.80 24.99 -22.49
CA SER A 177 -7.91 25.88 -22.16
C SER A 177 -7.51 27.12 -21.34
N PHE A 178 -6.22 27.47 -21.25
CA PHE A 178 -5.74 28.60 -20.45
C PHE A 178 -6.50 29.91 -20.77
N ASN A 179 -7.04 30.58 -19.74
CA ASN A 179 -7.88 31.79 -19.88
C ASN A 179 -9.09 31.62 -20.83
N ALA A 180 -9.53 30.39 -21.06
CA ALA A 180 -10.65 30.05 -21.91
C ALA A 180 -11.55 29.04 -21.19
N THR A 181 -12.76 28.85 -21.73
CA THR A 181 -13.61 27.73 -21.30
C THR A 181 -12.98 26.41 -21.75
N LEU A 182 -13.33 25.32 -21.09
CA LEU A 182 -12.88 23.98 -21.44
C LEU A 182 -13.10 23.68 -22.93
N LYS A 183 -12.02 23.25 -23.59
CA LYS A 183 -12.08 22.70 -24.94
C LYS A 183 -12.82 21.38 -24.90
N THR A 184 -13.97 21.34 -25.58
CA THR A 184 -14.79 20.13 -25.70
C THR A 184 -14.48 19.40 -27.01
N THR A 185 -14.69 20.03 -28.16
CA THR A 185 -14.33 19.45 -29.46
C THR A 185 -12.82 19.25 -29.57
N GLY A 186 -12.40 18.00 -29.83
CA GLY A 186 -10.99 17.65 -29.95
C GLY A 186 -10.20 17.71 -28.64
N ASN A 187 -10.87 17.61 -27.49
CA ASN A 187 -10.20 17.43 -26.19
C ASN A 187 -9.31 16.18 -26.24
N THR A 188 -8.01 16.33 -25.98
CA THR A 188 -7.04 15.24 -26.16
C THR A 188 -6.86 14.33 -24.94
N GLU A 189 -7.52 14.64 -23.81
CA GLU A 189 -7.46 13.83 -22.60
C GLU A 189 -8.65 12.88 -22.51
N VAL A 190 -9.87 13.42 -22.52
CA VAL A 190 -11.10 12.64 -22.27
C VAL A 190 -12.03 12.54 -23.49
N GLY A 191 -11.68 13.20 -24.60
CA GLY A 191 -12.53 13.28 -25.78
C GLY A 191 -13.77 14.18 -25.61
N GLU A 192 -14.49 14.41 -26.71
CA GLU A 192 -15.55 15.42 -26.77
C GLU A 192 -16.73 15.16 -25.84
N GLY A 193 -17.21 13.90 -25.77
CA GLY A 193 -18.38 13.56 -24.98
C GLY A 193 -18.18 13.79 -23.48
N ILE A 194 -17.03 13.36 -22.94
CA ILE A 194 -16.72 13.53 -21.51
C ILE A 194 -16.40 14.99 -21.20
N ALA A 195 -15.62 15.67 -22.05
CA ALA A 195 -15.33 17.09 -21.86
C ALA A 195 -16.62 17.94 -21.83
N GLN A 196 -17.58 17.64 -22.71
CA GLN A 196 -18.88 18.31 -22.68
C GLN A 196 -19.69 17.97 -21.43
N ALA A 197 -19.64 16.73 -20.94
CA ALA A 197 -20.30 16.33 -19.70
C ALA A 197 -19.70 17.06 -18.48
N LEU A 198 -18.38 17.18 -18.41
CA LEU A 198 -17.68 17.94 -17.36
C LEU A 198 -18.09 19.42 -17.38
N LYS A 199 -18.11 20.04 -18.57
CA LYS A 199 -18.59 21.41 -18.76
C LYS A 199 -20.05 21.57 -18.31
N ASN A 200 -20.93 20.63 -18.66
CA ASN A 200 -22.33 20.67 -18.25
C ASN A 200 -22.49 20.51 -16.72
N ALA A 201 -21.68 19.64 -16.11
CA ALA A 201 -21.70 19.38 -14.67
C ALA A 201 -21.21 20.58 -13.84
N ALA A 202 -20.21 21.31 -14.34
CA ALA A 202 -19.75 22.55 -13.72
C ALA A 202 -20.80 23.68 -13.82
N THR A 203 -21.65 23.67 -14.85
CA THR A 203 -22.71 24.67 -15.10
C THR A 203 -22.19 26.11 -15.29
N THR A 204 -22.94 26.98 -15.96
CA THR A 204 -22.57 28.40 -16.09
C THR A 204 -22.72 29.21 -14.79
N ALA A 205 -23.21 28.59 -13.71
CA ALA A 205 -23.33 29.22 -12.40
C ALA A 205 -22.04 29.08 -11.55
N GLY A 206 -21.02 28.41 -12.09
CA GLY A 206 -19.75 28.14 -11.43
C GLY A 206 -19.64 26.68 -11.00
N GLY A 207 -18.41 26.15 -11.10
CA GLY A 207 -18.06 24.77 -10.78
C GLY A 207 -16.69 24.46 -11.35
N HIS A 208 -15.98 23.50 -10.77
CA HIS A 208 -14.58 23.22 -11.08
C HIS A 208 -14.41 21.85 -11.75
N LEU A 209 -13.27 21.63 -12.40
CA LEU A 209 -12.88 20.31 -12.88
C LEU A 209 -12.51 19.39 -11.71
N PRO A 210 -12.85 18.10 -11.80
CA PRO A 210 -12.57 17.17 -10.73
C PRO A 210 -11.09 16.76 -10.74
N VAL A 211 -10.58 16.49 -9.55
CA VAL A 211 -9.19 16.09 -9.32
C VAL A 211 -9.16 14.66 -8.81
N PHE A 212 -8.26 13.87 -9.38
CA PHE A 212 -8.08 12.46 -9.03
C PHE A 212 -6.62 12.16 -8.74
N LEU A 213 -6.40 11.13 -7.93
CA LEU A 213 -5.14 10.41 -7.81
C LEU A 213 -5.48 8.95 -7.59
N ASP A 214 -4.55 8.07 -7.93
CA ASP A 214 -4.67 6.65 -7.63
C ASP A 214 -3.87 6.32 -6.37
N LEU A 215 -4.41 5.39 -5.58
CA LEU A 215 -3.74 4.81 -4.41
C LEU A 215 -3.48 3.34 -4.67
N ARG A 216 -2.25 2.91 -4.43
CA ARG A 216 -1.83 1.51 -4.45
C ARG A 216 -2.37 0.82 -3.21
N ALA A 217 -3.04 -0.31 -3.37
CA ALA A 217 -3.44 -1.13 -2.22
C ALA A 217 -2.20 -1.80 -1.58
N PRO A 218 -2.16 -1.97 -0.25
CA PRO A 218 -1.12 -2.80 0.36
C PRO A 218 -1.28 -4.27 -0.06
N GLY A 219 -0.27 -5.11 0.14
CA GLY A 219 -0.39 -6.56 -0.07
C GLY A 219 -0.89 -7.29 1.19
N GLN A 220 -1.54 -8.45 1.03
CA GLN A 220 -2.07 -9.26 2.14
C GLN A 220 -1.41 -10.64 2.21
N ILE A 221 -0.71 -10.94 3.31
CA ILE A 221 0.07 -12.17 3.43
C ILE A 221 -0.78 -13.35 3.87
N VAL A 222 -0.75 -14.41 3.06
CA VAL A 222 -1.38 -15.69 3.38
C VAL A 222 -0.38 -16.82 3.29
N THR A 223 -0.59 -17.83 4.14
CA THR A 223 0.14 -19.11 4.11
C THR A 223 -0.81 -20.23 3.72
N SER A 224 -0.35 -21.25 2.99
CA SER A 224 -1.20 -22.40 2.61
C SER A 224 -1.73 -23.20 3.80
N THR A 225 -1.08 -23.11 4.96
CA THR A 225 -1.49 -23.77 6.19
C THR A 225 -1.08 -22.95 7.41
N SER A 226 -1.77 -23.17 8.53
CA SER A 226 -1.39 -22.68 9.87
C SER A 226 -0.60 -23.72 10.69
N LEU A 227 -0.45 -24.94 10.17
CA LEU A 227 0.33 -26.04 10.74
C LEU A 227 1.18 -26.70 9.66
N LEU A 228 2.50 -26.71 9.85
CA LEU A 228 3.45 -27.46 9.04
C LEU A 228 3.84 -28.74 9.78
N ASP A 229 3.32 -29.87 9.30
CA ASP A 229 3.63 -31.21 9.82
C ASP A 229 4.76 -31.84 9.00
N PHE A 230 5.88 -32.14 9.66
CA PHE A 230 7.05 -32.78 9.07
C PHE A 230 6.91 -34.30 9.02
N GLY A 231 5.79 -34.85 9.50
CA GLY A 231 5.49 -36.26 9.50
C GLY A 231 6.21 -37.03 10.62
N THR A 232 6.57 -38.27 10.32
CA THR A 232 7.25 -39.16 11.27
C THR A 232 8.66 -39.48 10.80
N VAL A 233 9.65 -39.31 11.68
CA VAL A 233 11.06 -39.63 11.44
C VAL A 233 11.63 -40.49 12.57
N THR A 234 12.77 -41.14 12.33
CA THR A 234 13.50 -41.84 13.40
C THR A 234 14.46 -40.91 14.12
N VAL A 235 14.84 -41.25 15.35
CA VAL A 235 15.84 -40.51 16.14
C VAL A 235 17.10 -40.23 15.31
N GLY A 236 17.56 -38.98 15.34
CA GLY A 236 18.72 -38.49 14.59
C GLY A 236 18.47 -38.14 13.12
N GLN A 237 17.28 -38.42 12.56
CA GLN A 237 16.94 -38.05 11.18
C GLN A 237 16.36 -36.63 11.10
N THR A 238 16.64 -35.97 9.98
CA THR A 238 16.04 -34.69 9.59
C THR A 238 14.77 -34.92 8.79
N ALA A 239 13.89 -33.91 8.78
CA ALA A 239 12.70 -33.89 7.92
C ALA A 239 12.59 -32.54 7.20
N VAL A 240 11.94 -32.51 6.04
CA VAL A 240 11.67 -31.29 5.28
C VAL A 240 10.18 -31.18 5.01
N ALA A 241 9.63 -29.97 5.12
CA ALA A 241 8.25 -29.67 4.79
C ALA A 241 8.16 -28.34 4.04
N GLY A 242 7.19 -28.23 3.12
CA GLY A 242 6.97 -27.06 2.28
C GLY A 242 5.86 -26.17 2.80
N LEU A 243 6.07 -24.85 2.83
CA LEU A 243 5.05 -23.85 3.10
C LEU A 243 5.01 -22.88 1.94
N ASP A 244 3.80 -22.62 1.47
CA ASP A 244 3.52 -21.65 0.43
C ASP A 244 3.14 -20.32 1.05
N VAL A 245 3.74 -19.22 0.56
CA VAL A 245 3.44 -17.85 0.96
C VAL A 245 3.07 -17.03 -0.28
N PHE A 246 1.95 -16.32 -0.22
CA PHE A 246 1.44 -15.56 -1.36
C PHE A 246 0.59 -14.36 -0.92
N ASP A 247 0.47 -13.40 -1.83
CA ASP A 247 -0.44 -12.27 -1.75
C ASP A 247 -1.87 -12.70 -2.09
N SER A 248 -2.81 -12.41 -1.20
CA SER A 248 -4.23 -12.76 -1.36
C SER A 248 -5.15 -11.58 -1.62
N VAL A 249 -4.62 -10.40 -1.96
CA VAL A 249 -5.45 -9.23 -2.26
C VAL A 249 -6.50 -9.55 -3.34
N ASP A 250 -7.76 -9.22 -3.05
CA ASP A 250 -8.87 -9.39 -3.99
C ASP A 250 -8.86 -8.25 -5.04
N THR A 251 -8.25 -8.52 -6.20
CA THR A 251 -8.12 -7.56 -7.30
C THR A 251 -9.46 -7.21 -7.95
N SER A 252 -10.50 -8.04 -7.75
CA SER A 252 -11.85 -7.71 -8.23
C SER A 252 -12.47 -6.54 -7.45
N ILE A 253 -11.93 -6.24 -6.26
CA ILE A 253 -12.36 -5.14 -5.40
C ILE A 253 -11.39 -3.96 -5.49
N LEU A 254 -10.09 -4.21 -5.43
CA LEU A 254 -9.07 -3.15 -5.25
C LEU A 254 -8.26 -2.82 -6.51
N GLY A 255 -8.50 -3.54 -7.61
CA GLY A 255 -7.73 -3.40 -8.84
C GLY A 255 -6.36 -4.08 -8.77
N ASP A 256 -5.51 -3.77 -9.75
CA ASP A 256 -4.24 -4.47 -9.97
C ASP A 256 -3.01 -3.72 -9.43
N ASP A 257 -3.14 -2.46 -8.99
CA ASP A 257 -2.04 -1.72 -8.36
C ASP A 257 -1.95 -2.07 -6.88
N VAL A 258 -1.21 -3.14 -6.60
CA VAL A 258 -1.00 -3.70 -5.27
C VAL A 258 0.50 -3.74 -4.95
N ALA A 259 0.87 -3.29 -3.75
CA ALA A 259 2.24 -3.33 -3.28
C ALA A 259 2.70 -4.76 -3.05
N SER A 260 3.91 -5.08 -3.49
CA SER A 260 4.52 -6.37 -3.17
C SER A 260 4.66 -6.54 -1.67
N ILE A 261 4.33 -7.73 -1.18
CA ILE A 261 4.54 -8.11 0.21
C ILE A 261 6.00 -8.46 0.40
N LEU A 262 6.65 -7.81 1.35
CA LEU A 262 7.98 -8.19 1.83
C LEU A 262 7.83 -9.02 3.10
N TYR A 263 8.53 -10.15 3.21
CA TYR A 263 8.47 -10.99 4.40
C TYR A 263 9.78 -11.71 4.72
N SER A 264 9.91 -12.16 5.96
CA SER A 264 11.07 -12.91 6.46
C SER A 264 10.65 -13.93 7.51
N PHE A 265 11.50 -14.92 7.77
CA PHE A 265 11.20 -16.05 8.63
C PHE A 265 12.08 -16.10 9.88
N SER A 266 11.50 -16.55 10.97
CA SER A 266 12.22 -16.99 12.18
C SER A 266 11.58 -18.26 12.72
N ALA A 267 12.38 -19.30 12.95
CA ALA A 267 11.89 -20.58 13.48
C ALA A 267 12.43 -20.82 14.90
N THR A 268 11.62 -21.46 15.74
CA THR A 268 12.06 -21.95 17.06
C THR A 268 13.20 -22.96 16.93
N SER A 269 14.06 -23.01 17.96
CA SER A 269 15.19 -23.96 18.02
C SER A 269 14.78 -25.40 17.73
N GLY A 270 15.62 -26.13 16.97
CA GLY A 270 15.31 -27.47 16.48
C GLY A 270 14.70 -27.49 15.08
N PHE A 271 14.31 -26.33 14.55
CA PHE A 271 13.89 -26.14 13.17
C PHE A 271 14.75 -25.07 12.49
N SER A 272 14.88 -25.17 11.17
CA SER A 272 15.57 -24.21 10.32
C SER A 272 14.60 -23.64 9.28
N ALA A 273 14.70 -22.33 9.05
CA ALA A 273 13.93 -21.60 8.06
C ALA A 273 14.85 -20.93 7.03
N PRO A 274 14.37 -20.66 5.81
CA PRO A 274 15.10 -19.83 4.85
C PRO A 274 15.44 -18.46 5.44
N THR A 275 16.65 -17.98 5.17
CA THR A 275 17.15 -16.68 5.64
C THR A 275 17.03 -15.61 4.57
N GLY A 276 16.83 -14.37 4.98
CA GLY A 276 16.75 -13.22 4.08
C GLY A 276 15.34 -12.62 4.02
N THR A 277 15.18 -11.66 3.11
CA THR A 277 13.90 -11.04 2.80
C THR A 277 13.41 -11.60 1.47
N PHE A 278 12.14 -11.99 1.45
CA PHE A 278 11.43 -12.47 0.29
C PHE A 278 10.39 -11.44 -0.11
N SER A 279 10.00 -11.47 -1.38
CA SER A 279 8.96 -10.60 -1.93
C SER A 279 7.97 -11.42 -2.73
N ASP A 280 6.69 -11.14 -2.57
CA ASP A 280 5.65 -11.59 -3.49
C ASP A 280 4.96 -10.39 -4.12
N ALA A 281 4.85 -10.38 -5.45
CA ALA A 281 4.06 -9.38 -6.16
C ALA A 281 2.70 -9.97 -6.50
N LEU A 282 1.69 -9.10 -6.66
CA LEU A 282 0.35 -9.52 -7.07
C LEU A 282 0.39 -10.38 -8.34
N GLY A 283 -0.25 -11.55 -8.29
CA GLY A 283 -0.26 -12.49 -9.41
C GLY A 283 1.08 -13.21 -9.65
N GLY A 284 2.09 -13.01 -8.79
CA GLY A 284 3.41 -13.63 -8.86
C GLY A 284 3.43 -15.16 -8.68
N GLY A 285 2.27 -15.74 -8.38
CA GLY A 285 2.12 -17.16 -8.08
C GLY A 285 2.33 -17.42 -6.61
N VAL A 286 2.71 -18.65 -6.28
CA VAL A 286 2.88 -19.09 -4.90
C VAL A 286 4.37 -19.26 -4.61
N ASN A 287 4.89 -18.60 -3.57
CA ASN A 287 6.28 -18.78 -3.16
C ASN A 287 6.40 -19.98 -2.23
N GLY A 288 6.87 -21.10 -2.77
CA GLY A 288 7.16 -22.31 -2.00
C GLY A 288 8.49 -22.21 -1.25
N HIS A 289 8.43 -22.38 0.06
CA HIS A 289 9.59 -22.36 0.96
C HIS A 289 9.77 -23.71 1.65
N LEU A 290 11.02 -24.16 1.77
CA LEU A 290 11.36 -25.40 2.47
C LEU A 290 11.87 -25.12 3.88
N PHE A 291 11.30 -25.82 4.85
CA PHE A 291 11.71 -25.77 6.25
C PHE A 291 12.30 -27.12 6.65
N THR A 292 13.21 -27.12 7.61
CA THR A 292 13.88 -28.35 8.05
C THR A 292 13.70 -28.57 9.54
N PHE A 293 13.30 -29.77 9.93
CA PHE A 293 13.50 -30.27 11.28
C PHE A 293 14.93 -30.81 11.39
N ASN A 294 15.70 -30.29 12.35
CA ASN A 294 17.15 -30.52 12.45
C ASN A 294 17.51 -31.87 13.11
N GLY A 295 16.51 -32.71 13.40
CA GLY A 295 16.66 -33.96 14.13
C GLY A 295 16.61 -33.79 15.65
N ALA A 296 16.36 -34.90 16.34
CA ALA A 296 16.38 -34.95 17.79
C ALA A 296 17.05 -36.23 18.29
N SER A 297 17.61 -36.18 19.50
CA SER A 297 18.32 -37.28 20.15
C SER A 297 17.41 -38.25 20.91
N ALA A 298 16.12 -37.96 21.03
CA ALA A 298 15.15 -38.80 21.72
C ALA A 298 13.84 -38.90 20.94
N ALA A 299 13.15 -40.04 21.07
CA ALA A 299 11.81 -40.21 20.54
C ALA A 299 10.80 -39.31 21.27
N GLY A 300 9.76 -38.89 20.58
CA GLY A 300 8.72 -38.00 21.11
C GLY A 300 8.11 -37.10 20.05
N VAL A 301 7.09 -36.34 20.43
CA VAL A 301 6.50 -35.31 19.58
C VAL A 301 7.23 -34.00 19.86
N TYR A 302 7.79 -33.40 18.81
CA TYR A 302 8.41 -32.08 18.89
C TYR A 302 7.50 -31.08 18.19
N SER A 303 7.42 -29.88 18.77
CA SER A 303 6.63 -28.78 18.24
C SER A 303 7.42 -27.50 18.31
N GLY A 304 7.01 -26.53 17.51
CA GLY A 304 7.67 -25.24 17.38
C GLY A 304 6.78 -24.21 16.71
N LEU A 305 7.32 -23.03 16.49
CA LEU A 305 6.66 -21.96 15.78
C LEU A 305 7.59 -21.43 14.68
N LEU A 306 7.00 -21.19 13.52
CA LEU A 306 7.50 -20.26 12.53
C LEU A 306 6.84 -18.90 12.77
N THR A 307 7.64 -17.86 12.89
CA THR A 307 7.19 -16.47 12.84
C THR A 307 7.54 -15.90 11.47
N ILE A 308 6.54 -15.33 10.80
CA ILE A 308 6.66 -14.64 9.53
C ILE A 308 6.43 -13.16 9.80
N LEU A 309 7.49 -12.35 9.71
CA LEU A 309 7.35 -10.90 9.76
C LEU A 309 7.07 -10.40 8.35
N SER A 310 6.08 -9.53 8.19
CA SER A 310 5.65 -9.08 6.87
C SER A 310 5.36 -7.57 6.79
N SER A 311 5.31 -7.04 5.57
CA SER A 311 4.84 -5.69 5.27
C SER A 311 3.33 -5.59 5.08
N ASP A 312 2.58 -6.68 5.32
CA ASP A 312 1.12 -6.64 5.35
C ASP A 312 0.66 -5.81 6.55
N PRO A 313 -0.06 -4.69 6.34
CA PRO A 313 -0.53 -3.84 7.43
C PRO A 313 -1.58 -4.52 8.32
N ASP A 314 -2.36 -5.49 7.82
CA ASP A 314 -3.31 -6.25 8.65
C ASP A 314 -2.59 -7.20 9.62
N VAL A 315 -1.44 -7.75 9.20
CA VAL A 315 -0.71 -8.81 9.90
C VAL A 315 0.81 -8.63 9.78
N LEU A 316 1.36 -7.73 10.60
CA LEU A 316 2.82 -7.51 10.67
C LEU A 316 3.61 -8.76 11.10
N GLY A 317 2.95 -9.69 11.80
CA GLY A 317 3.52 -10.96 12.24
C GLY A 317 2.51 -12.09 12.19
N ARG A 318 2.77 -13.12 11.37
CA ARG A 318 1.98 -14.35 11.27
C ARG A 318 2.74 -15.51 11.89
N THR A 319 2.04 -16.40 12.59
CA THR A 319 2.63 -17.63 13.13
C THR A 319 2.09 -18.88 12.45
N VAL A 320 2.96 -19.83 12.12
CA VAL A 320 2.62 -21.18 11.66
C VAL A 320 3.19 -22.18 12.66
N ALA A 321 2.36 -23.09 13.16
CA ALA A 321 2.79 -24.12 14.09
C ALA A 321 3.63 -25.19 13.37
N PHE A 322 4.67 -25.69 14.03
CA PHE A 322 5.46 -26.82 13.56
C PHE A 322 5.17 -28.05 14.39
N ARG A 323 5.15 -29.22 13.74
CA ARG A 323 4.99 -30.52 14.40
C ARG A 323 5.80 -31.60 13.71
N VAL A 324 6.44 -32.47 14.49
CA VAL A 324 7.07 -33.69 13.99
C VAL A 324 6.95 -34.80 15.04
N ASN A 325 6.78 -36.04 14.59
CA ASN A 325 6.81 -37.22 15.43
C ASN A 325 8.13 -37.97 15.26
N VAL A 326 8.92 -38.11 16.32
CA VAL A 326 10.20 -38.82 16.29
C VAL A 326 10.03 -40.20 16.95
N GLN A 327 10.27 -41.26 16.20
CA GLN A 327 10.21 -42.64 16.68
C GLN A 327 11.61 -43.16 17.02
N ALA A 328 11.68 -44.08 17.98
CA ALA A 328 12.92 -44.78 18.30
C ALA A 328 13.44 -45.54 17.07
N VAL A 329 14.76 -45.69 16.97
CA VAL A 329 15.36 -46.57 15.96
C VAL A 329 14.88 -48.00 16.24
N PRO A 330 14.27 -48.71 15.27
CA PRO A 330 13.90 -50.10 15.48
C PRO A 330 15.17 -50.90 15.82
N GLU A 331 15.14 -51.66 16.92
CA GLU A 331 16.23 -52.60 17.23
C GLU A 331 16.47 -53.48 16.00
N PRO A 332 17.74 -53.69 15.58
CA PRO A 332 18.02 -54.61 14.49
C PRO A 332 17.44 -55.96 14.86
N SER A 333 16.59 -56.52 14.00
CA SER A 333 16.03 -57.85 14.18
C SER A 333 17.18 -58.81 14.40
N ALA A 334 17.35 -59.25 15.65
CA ALA A 334 18.37 -60.21 16.00
C ALA A 334 18.18 -61.42 15.08
N PHE A 335 19.14 -61.66 14.19
CA PHE A 335 19.24 -62.87 13.40
C PHE A 335 19.11 -64.05 14.37
N VAL A 336 17.96 -64.73 14.38
CA VAL A 336 17.78 -66.01 15.06
C VAL A 336 18.57 -67.04 14.26
N ALA A 337 19.90 -67.02 14.39
CA ALA A 337 20.77 -68.09 13.98
C ALA A 337 20.96 -69.04 15.17
N LEU A 338 19.90 -69.76 15.54
CA LEU A 338 19.92 -70.79 16.58
C LEU A 338 19.91 -72.19 15.94
N GLY A 339 21.12 -72.68 15.66
CA GLY A 339 21.55 -74.06 15.92
C GLY A 339 20.75 -75.23 15.34
N LEU A 340 20.95 -75.55 14.06
CA LEU A 340 20.71 -76.88 13.49
C LEU A 340 22.01 -77.39 12.85
N GLY A 341 22.98 -77.80 13.68
CA GLY A 341 24.30 -78.17 13.17
C GLY A 341 25.22 -78.83 14.18
N ALA A 342 24.73 -79.73 15.03
CA ALA A 342 25.60 -80.57 15.86
C ALA A 342 24.90 -81.83 16.38
N LEU A 343 24.45 -82.75 15.50
CA LEU A 343 24.11 -84.11 15.95
C LEU A 343 24.23 -85.16 14.83
N ALA A 344 25.42 -85.35 14.25
CA ALA A 344 25.69 -86.53 13.41
C ALA A 344 27.19 -86.82 13.27
N PHE A 345 27.93 -86.97 14.38
CA PHE A 345 29.26 -87.56 14.33
C PHE A 345 29.63 -88.29 15.63
N LEU A 346 29.08 -89.48 15.82
CA LEU A 346 29.54 -90.58 16.70
C LEU A 346 28.48 -91.68 16.53
N ARG A 347 28.76 -92.94 16.15
CA ARG A 347 29.95 -93.75 16.34
C ARG A 347 29.79 -95.01 15.50
N ARG A 348 30.66 -95.22 14.51
CA ARG A 348 30.84 -96.51 13.84
C ARG A 348 31.70 -97.38 14.77
N ARG A 349 31.16 -98.47 15.34
CA ARG A 349 31.96 -99.57 15.89
C ARG A 349 31.45 -100.91 15.37
N ARG A 350 32.43 -101.71 14.95
CA ARG A 350 32.39 -103.00 14.25
C ARG A 350 32.18 -104.19 15.20
N LYS A 351 31.62 -105.28 14.62
CA LYS A 351 31.74 -106.73 14.93
C LYS A 351 31.04 -107.19 16.23
N ALA A 352 30.40 -108.36 16.28
CA ALA A 352 30.58 -109.62 15.54
C ALA A 352 29.35 -110.05 14.72
#